data_AF-A0A0N0X5F2-F1
#
_entry.id   AF-A0A0N0X5F2-F1
#
_cell.length_a   1.000
_cell.length_b   1.000
_cell.length_c   1.000
_cell.angle_alpha   90.00
_cell.angle_beta   90.00
_cell.angle_gamma   90.00
#
_symmetry.space_group_name_H-M   'P 1'
#
loop_
_entity.id
_entity.type
_entity.pdbx_description
1 polymer ?
#
loop_
_entity_poly.entity_id
_entity_poly.type
_entity_poly.pdbx_seq_one_letter_code
_entity_poly.pdbx_strand_id
1 'polypeptide(L)'
;MPAFLKLPYLESVMSADLEHIRQIMREADCLYTEAEVDAAIARVGAQINAELAERNPVVFCVMNGGLIFSGKLLTHLNFPLEASYLHATRYRNETTGGDLFWKAKPEVSFIDRDVLIIDDILDEGHTLGAIIDFCKHAGARAVHTAVLIDKDHDRKARPDLKADYVGLPCIDRYIFGFGMDYKGYWRNAAGIYAVKGM
;
A
#
# COMPACT_ATOMS: atom_id res chain seq x y z
N MET A 1 -2.79 2.72 -46.06
CA MET A 1 -3.15 3.50 -44.86
C MET A 1 -4.15 2.69 -44.05
N PRO A 2 -3.77 2.08 -42.91
CA PRO A 2 -4.75 1.37 -42.10
C PRO A 2 -5.49 2.35 -41.18
N ALA A 3 -6.80 2.17 -41.12
CA ALA A 3 -7.74 2.93 -40.31
C ALA A 3 -7.48 2.69 -38.82
N PHE A 4 -7.43 3.77 -38.05
CA PHE A 4 -7.47 3.71 -36.58
C PHE A 4 -8.82 3.13 -36.15
N LEU A 5 -8.81 1.91 -35.62
CA LEU A 5 -9.90 1.36 -34.83
C LEU A 5 -10.15 2.29 -33.64
N LYS A 6 -11.33 2.91 -33.59
CA LYS A 6 -11.85 3.56 -32.39
C LYS A 6 -11.97 2.48 -31.31
N LEU A 7 -11.09 2.53 -30.31
CA LEU A 7 -11.17 1.68 -29.13
C LEU A 7 -12.40 2.10 -28.29
N PRO A 8 -13.40 1.22 -28.06
CA PRO A 8 -14.62 1.54 -27.33
C PRO A 8 -14.42 1.77 -25.82
N TYR A 9 -13.17 1.77 -25.33
CA TYR A 9 -12.85 1.93 -23.91
C TYR A 9 -12.74 3.40 -23.46
N LEU A 10 -12.74 4.35 -24.40
CA LEU A 10 -12.56 5.78 -24.10
C LEU A 10 -13.84 6.52 -23.71
N GLU A 11 -15.02 5.92 -23.83
CA GLU A 11 -16.32 6.60 -23.65
C GLU A 11 -17.00 6.34 -22.28
N SER A 12 -16.41 5.54 -21.37
CA SER A 12 -17.10 5.09 -20.13
C SER A 12 -16.51 5.62 -18.82
N VAL A 13 -15.41 6.36 -18.83
CA VAL A 13 -14.96 7.07 -17.62
C VAL A 13 -15.70 8.40 -17.55
N MET A 14 -16.96 8.34 -17.10
CA MET A 14 -17.69 9.51 -16.64
C MET A 14 -16.74 10.34 -15.78
N SER A 15 -16.47 11.59 -16.16
CA SER A 15 -15.68 12.50 -15.35
C SER A 15 -16.29 12.47 -13.96
N ALA A 16 -15.56 11.99 -12.95
CA ALA A 16 -15.97 12.18 -11.57
C ALA A 16 -16.37 13.66 -11.43
N ASP A 17 -17.48 13.93 -10.73
CA ASP A 17 -17.84 15.31 -10.44
C ASP A 17 -16.66 15.93 -9.67
N LEU A 18 -15.83 16.70 -10.38
CA LEU A 18 -14.61 17.25 -9.81
C LEU A 18 -14.96 18.20 -8.67
N GLU A 19 -16.17 18.77 -8.67
CA GLU A 19 -16.64 19.57 -7.56
C GLU A 19 -16.92 18.70 -6.33
N HIS A 20 -17.52 17.53 -6.49
CA HIS A 20 -17.62 16.54 -5.41
C HIS A 20 -16.25 16.13 -4.88
N ILE A 21 -15.29 15.82 -5.77
CA ILE A 21 -13.93 15.44 -5.36
C ILE A 21 -13.25 16.59 -4.57
N ARG A 22 -13.41 17.84 -4.99
CA ARG A 22 -12.92 19.02 -4.23
C ARG A 22 -13.67 19.22 -2.92
N GLN A 23 -14.97 18.99 -2.89
CA GLN A 23 -15.77 19.11 -1.68
C GLN A 23 -15.30 18.15 -0.60
N ILE A 24 -15.02 16.90 -0.96
CA ILE A 24 -14.46 15.90 -0.05
C ILE A 24 -13.17 16.41 0.61
N MET A 25 -12.25 17.01 -0.16
CA MET A 25 -11.03 17.60 0.40
C MET A 25 -11.31 18.78 1.34
N ARG A 26 -12.25 19.68 0.97
CA ARG A 26 -12.59 20.85 1.80
C ARG A 26 -13.22 20.48 3.14
N GLU A 27 -13.97 19.38 3.19
CA GLU A 27 -14.71 18.96 4.38
C GLU A 27 -14.01 17.90 5.22
N ALA A 28 -12.95 17.27 4.70
CA ALA A 28 -12.28 16.18 5.38
C ALA A 28 -11.61 16.63 6.68
N ASP A 29 -11.63 15.76 7.67
CA ASP A 29 -10.92 15.98 8.92
C ASP A 29 -9.44 15.62 8.72
N CYS A 30 -8.53 16.54 9.01
CA CYS A 30 -7.10 16.22 9.03
C CYS A 30 -6.80 15.37 10.27
N LEU A 31 -6.36 14.13 10.07
CA LEU A 31 -5.97 13.22 11.14
C LEU A 31 -4.47 13.31 11.44
N TYR A 32 -3.67 13.43 10.39
CA TYR A 32 -2.22 13.59 10.48
C TYR A 32 -1.74 14.59 9.43
N THR A 33 -0.94 15.55 9.87
CA THR A 33 -0.26 16.52 8.99
C THR A 33 0.88 15.86 8.23
N GLU A 34 1.32 16.46 7.11
CA GLU A 34 2.50 16.00 6.37
C GLU A 34 3.74 15.83 7.28
N ALA A 35 3.96 16.76 8.22
CA ALA A 35 5.11 16.71 9.12
C ALA A 35 5.06 15.50 10.08
N GLU A 36 3.87 15.14 10.58
CA GLU A 36 3.68 13.97 11.43
C GLU A 36 3.88 12.68 10.63
N VAL A 37 3.39 12.64 9.40
CA VAL A 37 3.57 11.50 8.49
C VAL A 37 5.05 11.32 8.14
N ASP A 38 5.76 12.38 7.73
CA ASP A 38 7.18 12.32 7.41
C ASP A 38 8.02 11.90 8.64
N ALA A 39 7.68 12.38 9.84
CA ALA A 39 8.33 11.93 11.07
C ALA A 39 8.09 10.44 11.35
N ALA A 40 6.88 9.93 11.09
CA ALA A 40 6.58 8.52 11.22
C ALA A 40 7.36 7.66 10.22
N ILE A 41 7.49 8.12 8.96
CA ILE A 41 8.28 7.44 7.93
C ILE A 41 9.75 7.36 8.34
N ALA A 42 10.32 8.46 8.83
CA ALA A 42 11.70 8.46 9.33
C ALA A 42 11.90 7.48 10.49
N ARG A 43 10.94 7.39 11.43
CA ARG A 43 10.96 6.42 12.53
C ARG A 43 10.91 4.99 12.03
N VAL A 44 10.02 4.67 11.08
CA VAL A 44 9.93 3.34 10.45
C VAL A 44 11.24 2.98 9.75
N GLY A 45 11.84 3.91 9.01
CA GLY A 45 13.14 3.71 8.38
C GLY A 45 14.24 3.35 9.39
N ALA A 46 14.28 4.03 10.54
CA ALA A 46 15.23 3.71 11.61
C ALA A 46 15.03 2.29 12.19
N GLN A 47 13.78 1.84 12.35
CA GLN A 47 13.48 0.48 12.81
C GLN A 47 13.97 -0.56 11.79
N ILE A 48 13.66 -0.35 10.51
CA ILE A 48 14.07 -1.27 9.43
C ILE A 48 15.60 -1.32 9.31
N ASN A 49 16.29 -0.18 9.41
CA ASN A 49 17.75 -0.13 9.41
C ASN A 49 18.38 -0.98 10.53
N ALA A 50 17.75 -1.02 11.72
CA ALA A 50 18.27 -1.80 12.83
C ALA A 50 18.20 -3.32 12.59
N GLU A 51 17.24 -3.79 11.79
CA GLU A 51 16.97 -5.22 11.61
C GLU A 51 17.47 -5.78 10.27
N LEU A 52 17.40 -4.98 9.20
CA LEU A 52 17.60 -5.44 7.82
C LEU A 52 18.92 -5.01 7.18
N ALA A 53 19.76 -4.22 7.85
CA ALA A 53 20.98 -3.63 7.26
C ALA A 53 21.90 -4.65 6.57
N GLU A 54 22.08 -5.83 7.17
CA GLU A 54 22.99 -6.87 6.68
C GLU A 54 22.25 -8.03 5.97
N ARG A 55 20.99 -7.82 5.58
CA ARG A 55 20.12 -8.91 5.09
C ARG A 55 20.03 -9.01 3.56
N ASN A 56 20.46 -7.97 2.84
CA ASN A 56 20.30 -7.82 1.38
C ASN A 56 18.86 -8.12 0.90
N PRO A 57 17.84 -7.39 1.39
CA PRO A 57 16.45 -7.71 1.10
C PRO A 57 16.02 -7.29 -0.31
N VAL A 58 14.96 -7.93 -0.81
CA VAL A 58 14.13 -7.38 -1.89
C VAL A 58 12.98 -6.59 -1.28
N VAL A 59 12.83 -5.33 -1.69
CA VAL A 59 11.77 -4.45 -1.20
C VAL A 59 10.68 -4.35 -2.27
N PHE A 60 9.46 -4.76 -1.94
CA PHE A 60 8.30 -4.66 -2.83
C PHE A 60 7.38 -3.52 -2.42
N CYS A 61 7.20 -2.56 -3.32
CA CYS A 61 6.08 -1.63 -3.25
C CYS A 61 4.79 -2.31 -3.74
N VAL A 62 3.77 -2.34 -2.89
CA VAL A 62 2.42 -2.79 -3.28
C VAL A 62 1.71 -1.65 -4.02
N MET A 63 1.47 -1.85 -5.30
CA MET A 63 0.86 -0.83 -6.16
C MET A 63 -0.68 -0.87 -6.07
N ASN A 64 -1.36 0.28 -6.15
CA ASN A 64 -0.81 1.64 -6.33
C ASN A 64 -0.61 2.40 -5.01
N GLY A 65 -1.24 1.96 -3.92
CA GLY A 65 -1.32 2.68 -2.65
C GLY A 65 0.06 2.94 -2.04
N GLY A 66 0.87 1.89 -1.93
CA GLY A 66 2.21 1.95 -1.35
C GLY A 66 3.22 2.83 -2.09
N LEU A 67 2.91 3.38 -3.27
CA LEU A 67 3.85 4.13 -4.10
C LEU A 67 4.48 5.33 -3.37
N ILE A 68 3.65 6.17 -2.74
CA ILE A 68 4.11 7.41 -2.11
C ILE A 68 4.91 7.10 -0.84
N PHE A 69 4.38 6.20 0.00
CA PHE A 69 5.07 5.76 1.21
C PHE A 69 6.39 5.06 0.89
N SER A 70 6.41 4.11 -0.04
CA SER A 70 7.63 3.41 -0.46
C SER A 70 8.67 4.38 -1.00
N GLY A 71 8.28 5.31 -1.87
CA GLY A 71 9.19 6.30 -2.45
C GLY A 71 9.88 7.16 -1.40
N LYS A 72 9.17 7.54 -0.33
CA LYS A 72 9.75 8.29 0.79
C LYS A 72 10.53 7.36 1.73
N LEU A 73 9.99 6.21 2.12
CA LEU A 73 10.65 5.29 3.06
C LEU A 73 11.99 4.78 2.53
N LEU A 74 12.08 4.46 1.23
CA LEU A 74 13.32 3.98 0.60
C LEU A 74 14.50 4.94 0.77
N THR A 75 14.28 6.26 0.82
CA THR A 75 15.36 7.24 1.02
C THR A 75 15.88 7.29 2.45
N HIS A 76 15.18 6.66 3.40
CA HIS A 76 15.60 6.51 4.79
C HIS A 76 16.29 5.17 5.07
N LEU A 77 16.36 4.26 4.08
CA LEU A 77 17.02 2.96 4.23
C LEU A 77 18.49 3.07 3.81
N ASN A 78 19.40 2.84 4.76
CA ASN A 78 20.82 3.18 4.62
C ASN A 78 21.70 1.96 4.33
N PHE A 79 21.16 0.97 3.62
CA PHE A 79 21.83 -0.30 3.33
C PHE A 79 21.49 -0.79 1.91
N PRO A 80 22.32 -1.68 1.31
CA PRO A 80 22.04 -2.24 -0.01
C PRO A 80 20.75 -3.07 -0.04
N LEU A 81 19.89 -2.78 -1.01
CA LEU A 81 18.64 -3.48 -1.27
C LEU A 81 18.32 -3.47 -2.76
N GLU A 82 17.46 -4.38 -3.20
CA GLU A 82 16.83 -4.32 -4.52
C GLU A 82 15.38 -3.88 -4.38
N ALA A 83 15.01 -2.76 -5.01
CA ALA A 83 13.64 -2.27 -5.01
C ALA A 83 12.89 -2.76 -6.26
N SER A 84 11.69 -3.29 -6.06
CA SER A 84 10.78 -3.72 -7.12
C SER A 84 9.33 -3.44 -6.69
N TYR A 85 8.37 -3.83 -7.51
CA TYR A 85 6.96 -3.61 -7.25
C TYR A 85 6.15 -4.85 -7.56
N LEU A 86 4.95 -4.89 -7.01
CA LEU A 86 3.93 -5.86 -7.38
C LEU A 86 2.56 -5.18 -7.35
N HIS A 87 1.61 -5.71 -8.12
CA HIS A 87 0.25 -5.19 -8.18
C HIS A 87 -0.73 -6.34 -8.22
N ALA A 88 -1.44 -6.53 -7.11
CA ALA A 88 -2.45 -7.56 -6.99
C ALA A 88 -3.72 -7.03 -6.32
N THR A 89 -4.85 -7.62 -6.68
CA THR A 89 -6.14 -7.42 -6.01
C THR A 89 -6.73 -8.78 -5.64
N ARG A 90 -7.74 -8.82 -4.77
CA ARG A 90 -8.44 -10.07 -4.43
C ARG A 90 -9.62 -10.32 -5.37
N TYR A 91 -9.81 -11.57 -5.80
CA TYR A 91 -11.08 -12.01 -6.38
C TYR A 91 -12.14 -12.05 -5.27
N ARG A 92 -13.27 -11.36 -5.45
CA ARG A 92 -14.37 -11.30 -4.46
C ARG A 92 -15.42 -12.41 -4.60
N ASN A 93 -15.30 -13.29 -5.58
CA ASN A 93 -16.44 -14.08 -6.08
C ASN A 93 -16.52 -15.55 -5.67
N GLU A 94 -15.61 -16.11 -4.87
CA GLU A 94 -15.77 -17.51 -4.43
C GLU A 94 -15.47 -17.64 -2.94
N THR A 95 -16.29 -18.44 -2.26
CA THR A 95 -16.37 -18.73 -0.82
C THR A 95 -15.13 -19.44 -0.24
N THR A 96 -14.05 -19.50 -1.01
CA THR A 96 -12.72 -19.92 -0.59
C THR A 96 -11.75 -18.78 -0.88
N GLY A 97 -11.35 -18.06 0.19
CA GLY A 97 -10.32 -17.05 0.07
C GLY A 97 -9.00 -17.70 -0.39
N GLY A 98 -8.63 -17.57 -1.66
CA GLY A 98 -7.38 -18.17 -2.16
C GLY A 98 -6.52 -17.23 -2.98
N ASP A 99 -7.01 -16.79 -4.14
CA ASP A 99 -6.05 -16.34 -5.16
C ASP A 99 -5.95 -14.83 -5.36
N LEU A 100 -4.69 -14.37 -5.49
CA LEU A 100 -4.36 -13.02 -5.94
C LEU A 100 -4.68 -12.89 -7.44
N PHE A 101 -5.43 -11.87 -7.80
CA PHE A 101 -5.51 -11.39 -9.18
C PHE A 101 -4.32 -10.47 -9.45
N TRP A 102 -3.34 -10.97 -10.20
CA TRP A 102 -2.14 -10.22 -10.54
C TRP A 102 -2.38 -9.31 -11.73
N LYS A 103 -2.12 -8.02 -11.55
CA LYS A 103 -1.90 -7.07 -12.64
C LYS A 103 -0.42 -6.97 -13.00
N ALA A 104 0.45 -7.12 -12.01
CA ALA A 104 1.89 -7.23 -12.18
C ALA A 104 2.47 -8.14 -11.08
N LYS A 105 3.15 -9.21 -11.50
CA LYS A 105 3.90 -10.10 -10.58
C LYS A 105 5.31 -9.53 -10.34
N PRO A 106 5.98 -9.92 -9.25
CA PRO A 106 7.40 -9.61 -9.07
C PRO A 106 8.24 -10.07 -10.27
N GLU A 107 9.12 -9.20 -10.74
CA GLU A 107 10.05 -9.49 -11.86
C GLU A 107 11.44 -9.91 -11.39
N VAL A 108 11.80 -9.55 -10.15
CA VAL A 108 13.07 -9.92 -9.51
C VAL A 108 12.92 -11.21 -8.71
N SER A 109 13.98 -12.04 -8.69
CA SER A 109 14.01 -13.21 -7.82
C SER A 109 14.24 -12.79 -6.37
N PHE A 110 13.47 -13.38 -5.47
CA PHE A 110 13.55 -13.18 -4.02
C PHE A 110 13.66 -14.51 -3.25
N ILE A 111 13.96 -15.60 -3.96
CA ILE A 111 14.20 -16.92 -3.37
C ILE A 111 15.43 -16.84 -2.46
N ASP A 112 15.34 -17.44 -1.26
CA ASP A 112 16.37 -17.45 -0.21
C ASP A 112 16.81 -16.06 0.27
N ARG A 113 16.00 -15.03 0.03
CA ARG A 113 16.22 -13.65 0.48
C ARG A 113 15.14 -13.18 1.45
N ASP A 114 15.50 -12.18 2.25
CA ASP A 114 14.52 -11.43 3.04
C ASP A 114 13.72 -10.55 2.08
N VAL A 115 12.42 -10.47 2.31
CA VAL A 115 11.50 -9.63 1.55
C VAL A 115 10.91 -8.59 2.49
N LEU A 116 10.90 -7.32 2.10
CA LEU A 116 10.16 -6.25 2.77
C LEU A 116 9.02 -5.79 1.87
N ILE A 117 7.77 -6.07 2.27
CA ILE A 117 6.58 -5.59 1.57
C ILE A 117 6.17 -4.25 2.17
N ILE A 118 6.05 -3.22 1.34
CA ILE A 118 5.61 -1.88 1.73
C ILE A 118 4.24 -1.61 1.12
N ASP A 119 3.25 -1.34 1.96
CA ASP A 119 1.89 -0.97 1.56
C ASP A 119 1.43 0.31 2.27
N ASP A 120 0.43 1.02 1.74
CA ASP A 120 -0.05 2.25 2.38
C ASP A 120 -0.87 1.99 3.64
N ILE A 121 -1.71 0.95 3.66
CA ILE A 121 -2.62 0.69 4.76
C ILE A 121 -2.83 -0.79 5.06
N LEU A 122 -2.80 -1.13 6.35
CA LEU A 122 -3.37 -2.35 6.89
C LEU A 122 -4.78 -2.08 7.46
N ASP A 123 -5.80 -2.27 6.62
CA ASP A 123 -7.21 -2.32 7.02
C ASP A 123 -7.53 -3.77 7.46
N GLU A 124 -8.45 -4.47 6.80
CA GLU A 124 -8.66 -5.91 6.98
C GLU A 124 -7.44 -6.74 6.55
N GLY A 125 -6.69 -6.28 5.54
CA GLY A 125 -5.40 -6.89 5.17
C GLY A 125 -5.48 -8.17 4.33
N HIS A 126 -6.62 -8.49 3.71
CA HIS A 126 -6.75 -9.67 2.84
C HIS A 126 -5.71 -9.71 1.70
N THR A 127 -5.44 -8.58 1.05
CA THR A 127 -4.45 -8.52 -0.05
C THR A 127 -3.04 -8.69 0.49
N LEU A 128 -2.66 -7.95 1.55
CA LEU A 128 -1.35 -8.04 2.17
C LEU A 128 -1.07 -9.47 2.68
N GLY A 129 -2.03 -10.09 3.36
CA GLY A 129 -1.92 -11.47 3.83
C GLY A 129 -1.64 -12.46 2.69
N ALA A 130 -2.36 -12.34 1.58
CA ALA A 130 -2.14 -13.20 0.43
C ALA A 130 -0.80 -12.95 -0.27
N ILE A 131 -0.28 -11.71 -0.27
CA ILE A 131 1.07 -11.40 -0.79
C ILE A 131 2.14 -12.01 0.13
N ILE A 132 1.99 -11.89 1.45
CA ILE A 132 2.89 -12.52 2.43
C ILE A 132 2.95 -14.02 2.16
N ASP A 133 1.79 -14.66 2.04
CA ASP A 133 1.70 -16.10 1.81
C ASP A 133 2.34 -16.46 0.47
N PHE A 134 2.07 -15.70 -0.60
CA PHE A 134 2.73 -15.89 -1.89
C PHE A 134 4.25 -15.85 -1.79
N CYS A 135 4.82 -14.82 -1.12
CA CYS A 135 6.27 -14.70 -0.97
C CYS A 135 6.88 -15.87 -0.18
N LYS A 136 6.22 -16.30 0.90
CA LYS A 136 6.66 -17.47 1.70
C LYS A 136 6.63 -18.75 0.86
N HIS A 137 5.54 -19.03 0.16
CA HIS A 137 5.41 -20.22 -0.68
C HIS A 137 6.39 -20.22 -1.86
N ALA A 138 6.73 -19.04 -2.40
CA ALA A 138 7.70 -18.89 -3.48
C ALA A 138 9.16 -19.02 -3.01
N GLY A 139 9.43 -19.18 -1.71
CA GLY A 139 10.77 -19.44 -1.18
C GLY A 139 11.51 -18.23 -0.61
N ALA A 140 10.80 -17.17 -0.20
CA ALA A 140 11.43 -16.10 0.59
C ALA A 140 11.99 -16.66 1.91
N ARG A 141 13.19 -16.23 2.29
CA ARG A 141 13.84 -16.63 3.56
C ARG A 141 13.12 -16.08 4.78
N ALA A 142 12.72 -14.81 4.69
CA ALA A 142 11.88 -14.13 5.66
C ALA A 142 11.00 -13.11 4.93
N VAL A 143 9.81 -12.82 5.47
CA VAL A 143 8.91 -11.80 4.93
C VAL A 143 8.60 -10.82 6.05
N HIS A 144 8.96 -9.57 5.81
CA HIS A 144 8.70 -8.41 6.64
C HIS A 144 7.70 -7.49 5.96
N THR A 145 7.00 -6.70 6.74
CA THR A 145 5.94 -5.80 6.27
C THR A 145 6.05 -4.43 6.92
N ALA A 146 5.95 -3.39 6.10
CA ALA A 146 5.84 -2.02 6.56
C ALA A 146 4.55 -1.41 6.00
N VAL A 147 3.73 -0.83 6.87
CA VAL A 147 2.53 -0.09 6.47
C VAL A 147 2.57 1.32 7.03
N LEU A 148 2.10 2.28 6.25
CA LEU A 148 2.03 3.66 6.74
C LEU A 148 0.92 3.80 7.77
N ILE A 149 -0.25 3.22 7.51
CA ILE A 149 -1.38 3.21 8.43
C ILE A 149 -1.73 1.79 8.84
N ASP A 150 -2.01 1.58 10.13
CA ASP A 150 -2.69 0.39 10.63
C ASP A 150 -4.02 0.80 11.27
N LYS A 151 -5.14 0.30 10.74
CA LYS A 151 -6.45 0.61 11.31
C LYS A 151 -6.74 -0.22 12.55
N ASP A 152 -7.19 0.44 13.61
CA ASP A 152 -7.59 -0.17 14.86
C ASP A 152 -9.04 -0.69 14.78
N HIS A 153 -9.19 -1.97 14.44
CA HIS A 153 -10.46 -2.71 14.45
C HIS A 153 -10.23 -4.23 14.45
N ASP A 154 -11.24 -4.98 14.92
CA ASP A 154 -11.19 -6.46 15.06
C ASP A 154 -11.49 -7.24 13.76
N ARG A 155 -11.56 -6.57 12.60
CA ARG A 155 -11.92 -7.21 11.32
C ARG A 155 -10.71 -7.61 10.47
N LYS A 156 -9.58 -7.90 11.09
CA LYS A 156 -8.40 -8.38 10.36
C LYS A 156 -8.72 -9.71 9.68
N ALA A 157 -8.18 -9.90 8.48
CA ALA A 157 -8.41 -11.06 7.62
C ALA A 157 -8.05 -12.40 8.29
N ARG A 158 -7.10 -12.36 9.23
CA ARG A 158 -6.80 -13.43 10.17
C ARG A 158 -6.29 -12.86 11.50
N PRO A 159 -6.50 -13.53 12.64
CA PRO A 159 -6.20 -12.98 13.98
C PRO A 159 -4.74 -12.61 14.22
N ASP A 160 -3.81 -13.24 13.50
CA ASP A 160 -2.37 -13.06 13.62
C ASP A 160 -1.81 -12.03 12.61
N LEU A 161 -2.63 -11.48 11.71
CA LEU A 161 -2.16 -10.53 10.71
C LEU A 161 -1.83 -9.18 11.35
N LYS A 162 -0.54 -8.89 11.43
CA LYS A 162 0.03 -7.62 11.89
C LYS A 162 1.14 -7.20 10.94
N ALA A 163 1.33 -5.90 10.79
CA ALA A 163 2.52 -5.39 10.14
C ALA A 163 3.69 -5.36 11.14
N ASP A 164 4.91 -5.66 10.66
CA ASP A 164 6.12 -5.63 11.49
C ASP A 164 6.52 -4.18 11.82
N TYR A 165 6.34 -3.29 10.85
CA TYR A 165 6.62 -1.86 10.98
C TYR A 165 5.37 -1.04 10.67
N VAL A 166 4.94 -0.23 11.64
CA VAL A 166 3.76 0.63 11.51
C VAL A 166 4.17 2.10 11.64
N GLY A 167 3.79 2.88 10.63
CA GLY A 167 3.91 4.33 10.65
C GLY A 167 3.01 4.94 11.71
N LEU A 168 1.69 4.91 11.52
CA LEU A 168 0.72 5.54 12.39
C LEU A 168 -0.49 4.61 12.60
N PRO A 169 -1.01 4.49 13.84
CA PRO A 169 -2.31 3.88 14.05
C PRO A 169 -3.40 4.80 13.49
N CYS A 170 -4.55 4.26 13.10
CA CYS A 170 -5.69 5.09 12.71
C CYS A 170 -7.00 4.48 13.18
N ILE A 171 -7.94 5.34 13.57
CA ILE A 171 -9.32 4.92 13.80
C ILE A 171 -9.96 4.37 12.53
N ASP A 172 -10.99 3.55 12.70
CA ASP A 172 -11.72 2.90 11.61
C ASP A 172 -12.63 3.89 10.85
N ARG A 173 -12.02 4.77 10.07
CA ARG A 173 -12.68 5.72 9.17
C ARG A 173 -12.18 5.53 7.75
N TYR A 174 -12.97 6.03 6.79
CA TYR A 174 -12.49 6.10 5.42
C TYR A 174 -11.47 7.24 5.29
N ILE A 175 -10.21 6.89 5.01
CA ILE A 175 -9.09 7.84 4.91
C ILE A 175 -8.47 7.90 3.52
N PHE A 176 -7.82 9.01 3.20
CA PHE A 176 -7.06 9.20 1.97
C PHE A 176 -5.86 10.14 2.21
N GLY A 177 -4.98 10.24 1.21
CA GLY A 177 -3.73 11.00 1.28
C GLY A 177 -2.52 10.10 1.41
N PHE A 178 -1.35 10.64 1.08
CA PHE A 178 -0.07 9.92 1.19
C PHE A 178 -0.01 8.54 0.51
N GLY A 179 -0.68 8.39 -0.62
CA GLY A 179 -0.78 7.14 -1.37
C GLY A 179 -2.19 6.53 -1.34
N MET A 180 -2.92 6.67 -0.24
CA MET A 180 -4.31 6.23 -0.11
C MET A 180 -5.26 7.11 -0.92
N ASP A 181 -6.28 6.53 -1.53
CA ASP A 181 -7.19 7.26 -2.42
C ASP A 181 -8.62 7.40 -1.91
N TYR A 182 -9.28 8.46 -2.39
CA TYR A 182 -10.73 8.53 -2.46
C TYR A 182 -11.16 8.41 -3.92
N LYS A 183 -11.73 7.26 -4.30
CA LYS A 183 -12.21 6.98 -5.68
C LYS A 183 -11.15 7.23 -6.77
N GLY A 184 -9.90 6.91 -6.49
CA GLY A 184 -8.75 7.11 -7.37
C GLY A 184 -8.07 8.48 -7.24
N TYR A 185 -8.66 9.43 -6.51
CA TYR A 185 -8.13 10.78 -6.30
C TYR A 185 -7.45 10.94 -4.94
N TRP A 186 -6.77 12.08 -4.76
CA TRP A 186 -6.18 12.53 -3.51
C TRP A 186 -5.08 11.66 -2.88
N ARG A 187 -4.52 10.69 -3.62
CA ARG A 187 -3.27 10.02 -3.24
C ARG A 187 -2.14 11.02 -2.94
N ASN A 188 -2.17 12.17 -3.63
CA ASN A 188 -1.20 13.25 -3.53
C ASN A 188 -1.49 14.25 -2.40
N ALA A 189 -2.51 14.04 -1.56
CA ALA A 189 -2.77 14.94 -0.44
C ALA A 189 -1.62 14.86 0.58
N ALA A 190 -1.13 16.03 1.00
CA ALA A 190 0.01 16.19 1.92
C ALA A 190 -0.45 16.09 3.38
N GLY A 191 -0.79 14.86 3.77
CA GLY A 191 -1.35 14.51 5.07
C GLY A 191 -2.29 13.31 4.95
N ILE A 192 -2.87 12.90 6.06
CA ILE A 192 -3.87 11.83 6.12
C ILE A 192 -5.18 12.45 6.59
N TYR A 193 -6.20 12.27 5.77
CA TYR A 193 -7.48 12.93 5.93
C TYR A 193 -8.58 11.87 6.00
N ALA A 194 -9.56 12.08 6.87
CA ALA A 194 -10.74 11.25 6.95
C ALA A 194 -11.94 11.93 6.29
N VAL A 195 -12.66 11.17 5.46
CA VAL A 195 -13.91 11.64 4.86
C VAL A 195 -14.92 11.90 5.97
N LYS A 196 -15.57 13.06 5.93
CA LYS A 196 -16.56 13.44 6.93
C LYS A 196 -17.81 12.58 6.80
N GLY A 197 -18.28 12.03 7.92
CA GLY A 197 -19.51 11.22 7.97
C GLY A 197 -19.38 9.81 7.37
N MET A 198 -18.15 9.32 7.18
CA MET A 198 -17.84 7.95 6.74
C MET A 198 -16.81 7.29 7.65
#